data_AF-A0A844X9F3-F1
#
_entry.id   AF-A0A844X9F3-F1
#
_cell.length_a   1.000
_cell.length_b   1.000
_cell.length_c   1.000
_cell.angle_alpha   90.00
_cell.angle_beta   90.00
_cell.angle_gamma   90.00
#
_symmetry.space_group_name_H-M   'P 1'
#
loop_
_entity.id
_entity.type
_entity.pdbx_description
1 polymer ?
#
loop_
_entity_poly.entity_id
_entity_poly.type
_entity_poly.pdbx_seq_one_letter_code
_entity_poly.pdbx_strand_id
1 'polypeptide(L)'
;MTRQFLRLFAMAAIAIGLSAPAHAQYRNEIRHSVTPCQGNGPAVWINVTNIEGGSGTLRLQLYPGTKADWLENGRWLNRIEVPARGSTMQVCMPVPRPGNYAIAIRHDKNNNGRTDITSDGGGMSNNPSINIFNLGKPGIDKTRFSIGREVLPMSIRMRYM
;
A
#
# COMPACT_ATOMS: atom_id res chain seq x y z
N MET A 1 1.03 3.29 -77.22
CA MET A 1 0.47 4.36 -76.37
C MET A 1 -0.23 3.69 -75.20
N THR A 2 0.48 3.54 -74.07
CA THR A 2 0.15 4.13 -72.75
C THR A 2 -1.09 3.52 -72.10
N ARG A 3 -0.92 2.47 -71.29
CA ARG A 3 -0.83 2.47 -69.80
C ARG A 3 -2.18 2.72 -69.09
N GLN A 4 -2.64 1.73 -68.32
CA GLN A 4 -2.97 1.93 -66.90
C GLN A 4 -3.18 0.58 -66.21
N PHE A 5 -2.20 0.19 -65.40
CA PHE A 5 -2.30 -0.94 -64.49
C PHE A 5 -3.12 -0.54 -63.26
N LEU A 6 -4.17 -1.31 -63.01
CA LEU A 6 -4.94 -1.34 -61.76
C LEU A 6 -3.98 -1.67 -60.60
N ARG A 7 -3.88 -0.79 -59.59
CA ARG A 7 -3.21 -1.09 -58.31
C ARG A 7 -4.19 -0.85 -57.18
N LEU A 8 -4.90 -1.91 -56.79
CA LEU A 8 -5.57 -2.01 -55.50
C LEU A 8 -4.50 -2.11 -54.40
N PHE A 9 -4.31 -1.02 -53.66
CA PHE A 9 -3.55 -1.06 -52.40
C PHE A 9 -4.54 -1.42 -51.28
N ALA A 10 -4.56 -2.68 -50.87
CA ALA A 10 -5.20 -3.10 -49.64
C ALA A 10 -4.32 -2.69 -48.45
N MET A 11 -4.69 -1.62 -47.75
CA MET A 11 -4.11 -1.27 -46.46
C MET A 11 -4.73 -2.17 -45.37
N ALA A 12 -4.05 -3.26 -45.02
CA ALA A 12 -4.35 -4.02 -43.81
C ALA A 12 -3.72 -3.30 -42.60
N ALA A 13 -4.52 -2.52 -41.87
CA ALA A 13 -4.12 -1.94 -40.60
C ALA A 13 -4.14 -3.03 -39.51
N ILE A 14 -2.98 -3.61 -39.22
CA ILE A 14 -2.79 -4.50 -38.07
C ILE A 14 -2.77 -3.63 -36.80
N ALA A 15 -3.89 -3.54 -36.11
CA ALA A 15 -3.96 -2.94 -34.78
C ALA A 15 -3.31 -3.90 -33.77
N ILE A 16 -2.01 -3.72 -33.51
CA ILE A 16 -1.32 -4.40 -32.41
C ILE A 16 -1.78 -3.75 -31.12
N GLY A 17 -2.80 -4.33 -30.48
CA GLY A 17 -3.20 -3.98 -29.13
C GLY A 17 -2.08 -4.37 -28.17
N LEU A 18 -1.31 -3.38 -27.70
CA LEU A 18 -0.38 -3.56 -26.58
C LEU A 18 -1.21 -3.70 -25.29
N SER A 19 -1.69 -4.89 -25.00
CA SER A 19 -2.12 -5.26 -23.65
C SER A 19 -0.86 -5.33 -22.77
N ALA A 20 -0.44 -4.18 -22.23
CA ALA A 20 0.58 -4.16 -21.20
C ALA A 20 0.08 -4.98 -20.00
N PRO A 21 0.87 -5.92 -19.46
CA PRO A 21 0.47 -6.63 -18.26
C PRO A 21 0.38 -5.61 -17.13
N ALA A 22 -0.74 -5.60 -16.42
CA ALA A 22 -0.88 -4.86 -15.16
C ALA A 22 -0.02 -5.53 -14.08
N HIS A 23 1.31 -5.44 -14.23
CA HIS A 23 2.22 -5.66 -13.13
C HIS A 23 1.85 -4.67 -12.04
N ALA A 24 1.72 -5.15 -10.81
CA ALA A 24 1.42 -4.30 -9.68
C ALA A 24 2.48 -3.19 -9.63
N GLN A 25 2.08 -1.95 -9.89
CA GLN A 25 3.00 -0.81 -9.88
C GLN A 25 3.46 -0.63 -8.44
N TYR A 26 4.67 -1.09 -8.16
CA TYR A 26 5.30 -0.83 -6.89
C TYR A 26 5.67 0.64 -6.79
N ARG A 27 5.86 1.09 -5.55
CA ARG A 27 6.33 2.44 -5.23
C ARG A 27 5.36 3.58 -5.60
N ASN A 28 4.06 3.33 -5.55
CA ASN A 28 3.05 4.35 -5.81
C ASN A 28 2.78 5.22 -4.57
N GLU A 29 3.40 6.39 -4.49
CA GLU A 29 3.11 7.38 -3.44
C GLU A 29 1.82 8.12 -3.75
N ILE A 30 0.91 8.16 -2.78
CA ILE A 30 -0.40 8.77 -2.94
C ILE A 30 -0.65 9.78 -1.82
N ARG A 31 -1.26 10.91 -2.18
CA ARG A 31 -1.77 11.85 -1.19
C ARG A 31 -2.96 11.22 -0.47
N HIS A 32 -3.02 11.39 0.86
CA HIS A 32 -4.13 10.87 1.64
C HIS A 32 -5.45 11.53 1.20
N SER A 33 -6.45 10.70 0.94
CA SER A 33 -7.83 11.09 0.70
C SER A 33 -8.75 10.05 1.33
N VAL A 34 -9.90 10.50 1.85
CA VAL A 34 -10.93 9.63 2.43
C VAL A 34 -11.87 9.02 1.38
N THR A 35 -11.90 9.60 0.17
CA THR A 35 -12.84 9.24 -0.90
C THR A 35 -12.87 7.73 -1.23
N PRO A 36 -11.73 7.00 -1.33
CA PRO A 36 -11.78 5.58 -1.68
C PRO A 36 -12.57 4.71 -0.70
N CYS A 37 -12.64 5.12 0.56
CA CYS A 37 -13.34 4.39 1.60
C CYS A 37 -14.76 4.94 1.87
N GLN A 38 -15.19 5.96 1.14
CA GLN A 38 -16.59 6.39 1.07
C GLN A 38 -17.34 5.72 -0.11
N GLY A 39 -16.61 5.09 -1.02
CA GLY A 39 -17.16 4.33 -2.14
C GLY A 39 -17.30 2.83 -1.83
N ASN A 40 -17.27 2.01 -2.89
CA ASN A 40 -17.46 0.56 -2.79
C ASN A 40 -16.15 -0.25 -2.68
N GLY A 41 -15.01 0.41 -2.43
CA GLY A 41 -13.70 -0.22 -2.35
C GLY A 41 -13.15 -0.75 -3.69
N PRO A 42 -12.10 -1.59 -3.66
CA PRO A 42 -11.47 -2.13 -2.46
C PRO A 42 -10.60 -1.10 -1.73
N ALA A 43 -10.86 -0.91 -0.44
CA ALA A 43 -10.08 0.00 0.40
C ALA A 43 -10.11 -0.45 1.86
N VAL A 44 -9.12 -0.02 2.65
CA VAL A 44 -9.06 -0.31 4.09
C VAL A 44 -9.23 1.00 4.86
N TRP A 45 -10.24 1.05 5.73
CA TRP A 45 -10.43 2.16 6.65
C TRP A 45 -9.69 1.85 7.97
N ILE A 46 -8.49 2.42 8.11
CA ILE A 46 -7.55 2.07 9.16
C ILE A 46 -7.74 3.02 10.34
N ASN A 47 -8.09 2.48 11.50
CA ASN A 47 -8.02 3.17 12.78
C ASN A 47 -6.66 2.90 13.43
N VAL A 48 -5.74 3.85 13.32
CA VAL A 48 -4.41 3.81 13.94
C VAL A 48 -4.55 4.25 15.40
N THR A 49 -4.09 3.44 16.34
CA THR A 49 -4.23 3.69 17.79
C THR A 49 -2.88 3.69 18.50
N ASN A 50 -2.84 4.26 19.70
CA ASN A 50 -1.67 4.32 20.57
C ASN A 50 -0.51 5.13 19.96
N ILE A 51 -0.80 6.17 19.18
CA ILE A 51 0.22 7.05 18.60
C ILE A 51 0.85 7.89 19.72
N GLU A 52 2.17 7.81 19.87
CA GLU A 52 2.90 8.54 20.91
C GLU A 52 3.38 9.91 20.42
N GLY A 53 3.40 10.92 21.30
CA GLY A 53 4.13 12.18 21.07
C GLY A 53 3.45 13.20 20.15
N GLY A 54 2.30 12.89 19.54
CA GLY A 54 1.44 13.84 18.79
C GLY A 54 2.15 14.67 17.71
N SER A 55 3.33 14.22 17.27
CA SER A 55 4.28 14.89 16.39
C SER A 55 5.02 13.82 15.60
N GLY A 56 5.65 14.20 14.49
CA GLY A 56 6.26 13.23 13.57
C GLY A 56 5.35 12.89 12.39
N THR A 57 5.71 11.84 11.65
CA THR A 57 5.02 11.40 10.44
C THR A 57 4.65 9.92 10.53
N LEU A 58 3.39 9.60 10.24
CA LEU A 58 2.94 8.23 10.01
C LEU A 58 3.09 7.88 8.54
N ARG A 59 3.92 6.88 8.25
CA ARG A 59 4.07 6.27 6.92
C ARG A 59 3.33 4.94 6.91
N LEU A 60 2.26 4.86 6.12
CA LEU A 60 1.48 3.64 5.91
C LEU A 60 1.84 3.06 4.54
N GLN A 61 2.15 1.77 4.49
CA GLN A 61 2.52 1.07 3.27
C GLN A 61 1.68 -0.20 3.11
N LEU A 62 1.09 -0.35 1.93
CA LEU A 62 0.39 -1.56 1.52
C LEU A 62 1.35 -2.46 0.74
N TYR A 63 1.41 -3.73 1.07
CA TYR A 63 2.22 -4.74 0.40
C TYR A 63 1.34 -5.86 -0.16
N PRO A 64 1.73 -6.52 -1.27
CA PRO A 64 1.17 -7.82 -1.61
C PRO A 64 1.32 -8.79 -0.45
N GLY A 65 0.33 -9.67 -0.27
CA GLY A 65 0.30 -10.66 0.79
C GLY A 65 1.25 -11.84 0.58
N THR A 66 2.48 -11.63 0.10
CA THR A 66 3.45 -12.69 -0.20
C THR A 66 4.73 -12.55 0.65
N LYS A 67 5.43 -13.66 0.89
CA LYS A 67 6.72 -13.66 1.61
C LYS A 67 7.80 -12.86 0.88
N ALA A 68 7.78 -12.87 -0.46
CA ALA A 68 8.77 -12.22 -1.29
C ALA A 68 8.63 -10.68 -1.32
N ASP A 69 7.45 -10.16 -0.97
CA ASP A 69 7.18 -8.73 -1.02
C ASP A 69 7.14 -8.09 0.38
N TRP A 70 6.82 -8.88 1.41
CA TRP A 70 6.55 -8.36 2.73
C TRP A 70 7.76 -7.65 3.34
N LEU A 71 7.60 -6.34 3.59
CA LEU A 71 8.65 -5.43 4.11
C LEU A 71 9.91 -5.36 3.24
N GLU A 72 9.88 -5.90 2.03
CA GLU A 72 10.98 -5.83 1.10
C GLU A 72 11.08 -4.42 0.49
N ASN A 73 12.32 -3.95 0.31
CA ASN A 73 12.57 -2.57 -0.03
C ASN A 73 12.01 -2.23 -1.41
N GLY A 74 11.07 -1.28 -1.44
CA GLY A 74 10.43 -0.87 -2.69
C GLY A 74 9.45 -1.87 -3.29
N ARG A 75 9.01 -2.87 -2.53
CA ARG A 75 7.95 -3.84 -2.91
C ARG A 75 6.57 -3.50 -2.33
N TRP A 76 6.43 -2.30 -1.79
CA TRP A 76 5.13 -1.74 -1.41
C TRP A 76 4.39 -1.24 -2.65
N LEU A 77 3.07 -1.39 -2.65
CA LEU A 77 2.15 -0.93 -3.70
C LEU A 77 1.85 0.54 -3.49
N ASN A 78 1.08 0.86 -2.44
CA ASN A 78 0.68 2.21 -2.10
C ASN A 78 1.38 2.68 -0.83
N ARG A 79 1.82 3.94 -0.81
CA ARG A 79 2.33 4.62 0.38
C ARG A 79 1.55 5.90 0.62
N ILE A 80 1.15 6.09 1.88
CA ILE A 80 0.55 7.33 2.38
C ILE A 80 1.43 7.84 3.53
N GLU A 81 1.72 9.13 3.52
CA GLU A 81 2.31 9.82 4.66
C GLU A 81 1.35 10.90 5.18
N VAL A 82 1.13 10.89 6.50
CA VAL A 82 0.31 11.89 7.19
C VAL A 82 1.02 12.36 8.46
N PRO A 83 0.90 13.65 8.84
CA PRO A 83 1.44 14.12 10.11
C PRO A 83 0.73 13.41 11.27
N ALA A 84 1.50 12.88 12.21
CA ALA A 84 0.96 12.25 13.41
C ALA A 84 0.28 13.30 14.31
N ARG A 85 -0.94 13.01 14.76
CA ARG A 85 -1.74 13.91 15.60
C ARG A 85 -2.58 13.11 16.60
N GLY A 86 -2.58 13.54 17.85
CA GLY A 86 -3.31 12.85 18.92
C GLY A 86 -2.83 11.41 19.14
N SER A 87 -3.60 10.64 19.90
CA SER A 87 -3.31 9.23 20.19
C SER A 87 -3.95 8.25 19.21
N THR A 88 -4.88 8.73 18.38
CA THR A 88 -5.67 7.92 17.44
C THR A 88 -5.94 8.71 16.17
N MET A 89 -5.84 8.06 15.00
CA MET A 89 -6.11 8.66 13.70
C MET A 89 -6.80 7.67 12.77
N GLN A 90 -7.62 8.18 11.85
CA GLN A 90 -8.21 7.38 10.77
C GLN A 90 -7.54 7.69 9.45
N VAL A 91 -7.12 6.64 8.72
CA VAL A 91 -6.47 6.74 7.41
C VAL A 91 -7.14 5.76 6.45
N CYS A 92 -7.47 6.24 5.25
CA CYS A 92 -8.01 5.40 4.20
C CYS A 92 -6.86 4.92 3.30
N MET A 93 -6.72 3.60 3.14
CA MET A 93 -5.74 2.98 2.27
C MET A 93 -6.46 2.34 1.07
N PRO A 94 -6.38 2.93 -0.14
CA PRO A 94 -6.92 2.27 -1.32
C PRO A 94 -6.13 1.00 -1.64
N VAL A 95 -6.83 -0.04 -2.09
CA VAL A 95 -6.25 -1.31 -2.51
C VAL A 95 -6.44 -1.45 -4.03
N PRO A 96 -5.45 -1.92 -4.81
CA PRO A 96 -5.59 -1.94 -6.26
C PRO A 96 -6.67 -2.89 -6.80
N ARG A 97 -6.90 -4.01 -6.11
CA ARG A 97 -7.86 -5.06 -6.51
C ARG A 97 -8.16 -6.00 -5.35
N PRO A 98 -9.23 -6.82 -5.43
CA PRO A 98 -9.44 -7.92 -4.49
C PRO A 98 -8.23 -8.85 -4.43
N GLY A 99 -7.87 -9.33 -3.24
CA GLY A 99 -6.72 -10.20 -3.03
C GLY A 99 -6.22 -10.22 -1.59
N ASN A 100 -4.98 -10.71 -1.43
CA ASN A 100 -4.30 -10.81 -0.15
C ASN A 100 -3.23 -9.73 -0.03
N TYR A 101 -3.21 -9.05 1.11
CA TYR A 101 -2.33 -7.91 1.36
C TYR A 101 -1.84 -7.89 2.81
N ALA A 102 -0.88 -7.03 3.09
CA ALA A 102 -0.51 -6.66 4.45
C ALA A 102 -0.18 -5.17 4.50
N ILE A 103 -0.43 -4.55 5.66
CA ILE A 103 -0.15 -3.13 5.90
C ILE A 103 0.90 -3.02 6.98
N ALA A 104 1.89 -2.15 6.75
CA ALA A 104 2.86 -1.73 7.76
C ALA A 104 2.74 -0.22 7.97
N ILE A 105 2.82 0.20 9.23
CA ILE A 105 2.81 1.59 9.66
C ILE A 105 4.11 1.85 10.42
N ARG A 106 4.85 2.87 10.00
CA ARG A 106 5.97 3.43 10.76
C ARG A 106 5.58 4.80 11.27
N HIS A 107 5.93 5.09 12.52
CA HIS A 107 5.90 6.42 13.09
C HIS A 107 7.31 6.98 13.22
N ASP A 108 7.65 7.93 12.35
CA ASP A 108 8.89 8.69 12.37
C ASP A 108 8.72 9.88 13.32
N LYS A 109 9.15 9.74 14.58
CA LYS A 109 8.85 10.75 15.63
C LYS A 109 9.59 12.07 15.41
N ASN A 110 10.83 11.99 14.90
CA ASN A 110 11.72 13.16 14.75
C ASN A 110 11.73 13.72 13.32
N ASN A 111 10.97 13.13 12.40
CA ASN A 111 10.86 13.54 10.99
C ASN A 111 12.19 13.56 10.23
N ASN A 112 13.15 12.70 10.61
CA ASN A 112 14.45 12.66 9.93
C ASN A 112 14.44 11.74 8.69
N GLY A 113 13.36 10.98 8.45
CA GLY A 113 13.21 10.07 7.31
C GLY A 113 13.95 8.73 7.45
N ARG A 114 14.66 8.51 8.57
CA ARG A 114 15.52 7.35 8.85
C ARG A 114 14.90 6.48 9.94
N THR A 115 14.95 5.17 9.77
CA THR A 115 14.43 4.25 10.79
C THR A 115 15.26 4.31 12.08
N ASP A 116 14.68 4.88 13.14
CA ASP A 116 15.27 4.96 14.47
C ASP A 116 14.60 3.94 15.38
N ILE A 117 15.17 2.73 15.50
CA ILE A 117 14.54 1.57 16.15
C ILE A 117 14.15 1.83 17.62
N THR A 118 14.86 2.73 18.30
CA THR A 118 14.67 3.05 19.73
C THR A 118 13.65 4.17 20.00
N SER A 119 13.19 4.87 18.96
CA SER A 119 12.23 5.97 19.13
C SER A 119 11.01 5.82 18.22
N ASP A 120 11.18 5.24 17.04
CA ASP A 120 10.09 5.08 16.09
C ASP A 120 9.08 4.05 16.57
N GLY A 121 7.82 4.31 16.21
CA GLY A 121 6.73 3.37 16.41
C GLY A 121 6.52 2.46 15.21
N GLY A 122 6.03 1.26 15.46
CA GLY A 122 5.62 0.31 14.42
C GLY A 122 4.23 -0.26 14.67
N GLY A 123 3.46 -0.47 13.60
CA GLY A 123 2.17 -1.13 13.63
C GLY A 123 1.94 -1.95 12.36
N MET A 124 1.18 -3.02 12.42
CA MET A 124 0.92 -3.90 11.27
C MET A 124 -0.52 -4.40 11.27
N SER A 125 -1.03 -4.73 10.09
CA SER A 125 -2.32 -5.40 9.95
C SER A 125 -2.38 -6.68 10.79
N ASN A 126 -3.58 -6.99 11.31
CA ASN A 126 -3.86 -8.06 12.29
C ASN A 126 -3.21 -7.93 13.68
N ASN A 127 -2.49 -6.84 13.97
CA ASN A 127 -1.86 -6.59 15.28
C ASN A 127 -1.10 -7.80 15.88
N PRO A 128 -0.22 -8.47 15.11
CA PRO A 128 0.57 -9.56 15.66
C PRO A 128 1.36 -9.14 16.90
N SER A 129 1.67 -10.11 17.76
CA SER A 129 2.63 -9.87 18.84
C SER A 129 3.99 -9.48 18.26
N ILE A 130 4.46 -8.30 18.65
CA ILE A 130 5.81 -7.84 18.41
C ILE A 130 6.61 -8.15 19.68
N ASN A 131 7.66 -8.94 19.52
CA ASN A 131 8.62 -9.26 20.58
C ASN A 131 10.05 -9.13 20.01
N ILE A 132 11.03 -9.10 20.91
CA ILE A 132 12.45 -8.97 20.57
C ILE A 132 12.90 -10.07 19.58
N PHE A 133 12.33 -11.28 19.69
CA PHE A 133 12.63 -12.43 18.84
C PHE A 133 12.17 -12.29 17.38
N ASN A 134 11.19 -11.43 17.09
CA ASN A 134 10.77 -11.12 15.72
C ASN A 134 11.42 -9.85 15.18
N LEU A 135 12.38 -9.22 15.89
CA LEU A 135 13.00 -7.94 15.51
C LEU A 135 11.97 -6.84 15.14
N GLY A 136 10.76 -6.89 15.72
CA GLY A 136 9.66 -6.00 15.32
C GLY A 136 8.98 -6.30 13.98
N LYS A 137 9.40 -7.35 13.25
CA LYS A 137 8.92 -7.74 11.92
C LYS A 137 8.27 -9.14 11.90
N PRO A 138 7.05 -9.29 12.43
CA PRO A 138 6.21 -10.47 12.22
C PRO A 138 6.19 -10.92 10.75
N GLY A 139 6.28 -12.23 10.52
CA GLY A 139 6.18 -12.80 9.18
C GLY A 139 4.80 -12.56 8.55
N ILE A 140 4.76 -12.57 7.21
CA ILE A 140 3.55 -12.25 6.43
C ILE A 140 2.33 -13.10 6.82
N ASP A 141 2.53 -14.35 7.25
CA ASP A 141 1.43 -15.24 7.61
C ASP A 141 0.66 -14.76 8.85
N LYS A 142 1.26 -13.87 9.67
CA LYS A 142 0.60 -13.23 10.81
C LYS A 142 -0.04 -11.89 10.48
N THR A 143 0.41 -11.21 9.43
CA THR A 143 -0.03 -9.84 9.07
C THR A 143 -0.97 -9.80 7.87
N ARG A 144 -1.02 -10.89 7.08
CA ARG A 144 -1.82 -10.97 5.87
C ARG A 144 -3.31 -10.92 6.18
N PHE A 145 -4.03 -10.14 5.40
CA PHE A 145 -5.48 -10.12 5.36
C PHE A 145 -5.96 -10.28 3.91
N SER A 146 -7.19 -10.76 3.75
CA SER A 146 -7.87 -10.83 2.47
C SER A 146 -8.88 -9.70 2.36
N ILE A 147 -9.05 -9.15 1.16
CA ILE A 147 -10.06 -8.14 0.86
C ILE A 147 -10.72 -8.46 -0.49
N GLY A 148 -12.04 -8.39 -0.52
CA GLY A 148 -12.88 -8.50 -1.70
C GLY A 148 -13.11 -7.13 -2.36
N ARG A 149 -14.35 -6.82 -2.73
CA ARG A 149 -14.77 -5.52 -3.26
C ARG A 149 -15.56 -4.80 -2.17
N GLU A 150 -14.87 -4.41 -1.12
CA GLU A 150 -15.46 -3.73 0.02
C GLU A 150 -14.52 -2.67 0.61
N VAL A 151 -15.07 -1.86 1.52
CA VAL A 151 -14.28 -1.06 2.44
C VAL A 151 -14.12 -1.84 3.74
N LEU A 152 -12.91 -2.34 4.00
CA LEU A 152 -12.60 -3.15 5.17
C LEU A 152 -12.20 -2.26 6.35
N PRO A 153 -12.96 -2.21 7.46
CA PRO A 153 -12.50 -1.55 8.68
C PRO A 153 -11.37 -2.35 9.33
N MET A 154 -10.31 -1.67 9.78
CA MET A 154 -9.18 -2.32 10.44
C MET A 154 -8.60 -1.44 11.54
N SER A 155 -8.39 -1.97 12.74
CA SER A 155 -7.67 -1.29 13.80
C SER A 155 -6.22 -1.73 13.82
N ILE A 156 -5.26 -0.80 13.80
CA ILE A 156 -3.82 -1.08 13.91
C ILE A 156 -3.27 -0.32 15.12
N ARG A 157 -2.69 -1.06 16.07
CA ARG A 157 -2.10 -0.50 17.29
C ARG A 157 -0.62 -0.28 17.09
N MET A 158 -0.19 0.96 17.25
CA MET A 158 1.23 1.33 17.27
C MET A 158 1.90 0.80 18.54
N ARG A 159 3.13 0.33 18.37
CA ARG A 159 4.00 -0.12 19.45
C ARG A 159 5.32 0.63 19.38
N TYR A 160 5.87 0.93 20.54
CA TYR A 160 7.12 1.65 20.73
C TYR A 160 7.99 0.79 21.65
N MET A 161 9.31 0.84 21.47
CA MET A 161 10.30 0.09 22.26
C MET A 161 11.14 1.03 23.09
#